data_AF-A0A4P9WPY4-F1
#
_entry.id   AF-A0A4P9WPY4-F1
#
_cell.length_a   1.000
_cell.length_b   1.000
_cell.length_c   1.000
_cell.angle_alpha   90.00
_cell.angle_beta   90.00
_cell.angle_gamma   90.00
#
_symmetry.space_group_name_H-M   'P 1'
#
loop_
_entity.id
_entity.type
_entity.pdbx_description
1 polymer ?
#
loop_
_entity_poly.entity_id
_entity_poly.type
_entity_poly.pdbx_seq_one_letter_code
_entity_poly.pdbx_strand_id
1 'polypeptide(L)'
;MNALVLTVGMYAIEEAERRARASSSRPPPADAPALVFATPSKATTLFHGLCTHFDTEGRYFFLSAMANQLRYPNSHTHFFSFMLLQLFAKAESDVVPEQITRVLIERLIVHRPHPYGLLITFIELLRNPAYARWDHRALVKLSPDIARLFNSVEKSITASMNRTVANGLPTALDPASNAGAGLAETAA
;
A
#
# COMPACT_ATOMS: atom_id res chain seq x y z
N MET A 1 16.58 -3.82 -17.19
CA MET A 1 16.05 -3.60 -15.83
C MET A 1 14.53 -3.86 -15.73
N ASN A 2 13.69 -3.17 -16.52
CA ASN A 2 12.21 -3.29 -16.43
C ASN A 2 11.67 -4.73 -16.52
N ALA A 3 12.13 -5.52 -17.50
CA ALA A 3 11.68 -6.89 -17.68
C ALA A 3 12.03 -7.77 -16.45
N LEU A 4 13.26 -7.68 -15.95
CA LEU A 4 13.72 -8.42 -14.76
C LEU A 4 12.83 -8.13 -13.54
N VAL A 5 12.59 -6.85 -13.26
CA VAL A 5 11.77 -6.44 -12.11
C VAL A 5 10.36 -6.99 -12.22
N LEU A 6 9.75 -6.89 -13.42
CA LEU A 6 8.40 -7.38 -13.65
C LEU A 6 8.32 -8.91 -13.56
N THR A 7 9.23 -9.65 -14.19
CA THR A 7 9.21 -11.12 -14.19
C THR A 7 9.45 -11.70 -12.80
N VAL A 8 10.41 -11.14 -12.06
CA VAL A 8 10.67 -11.57 -10.67
C VAL A 8 9.47 -11.23 -9.78
N GLY A 9 8.86 -10.06 -9.97
CA GLY A 9 7.66 -9.68 -9.23
C GLY A 9 6.47 -10.57 -9.55
N MET A 10 6.25 -10.93 -10.82
CA MET A 10 5.20 -11.87 -11.22
C MET A 10 5.38 -13.23 -10.57
N TYR A 11 6.60 -13.76 -10.58
CA TYR A 11 6.92 -15.02 -9.92
C TYR A 11 6.66 -14.96 -8.40
N ALA A 12 7.02 -13.84 -7.76
CA ALA A 12 6.77 -13.63 -6.33
C ALA A 12 5.27 -13.59 -5.99
N ILE A 13 4.47 -12.92 -6.83
CA ILE A 13 3.03 -12.84 -6.67
C ILE A 13 2.39 -14.21 -6.82
N GLU A 14 2.80 -14.97 -7.84
CA GLU A 14 2.28 -16.32 -8.06
C GLU A 14 2.65 -17.26 -6.90
N GLU A 15 3.86 -17.15 -6.36
CA GLU A 15 4.29 -17.91 -5.18
C GLU A 15 3.49 -17.53 -3.93
N ALA A 16 3.25 -16.24 -3.72
CA ALA A 16 2.42 -15.72 -2.64
C ALA A 16 0.96 -16.19 -2.74
N GLU A 17 0.36 -16.14 -3.92
CA GLU A 17 -1.00 -16.62 -4.16
C GLU A 17 -1.12 -18.12 -3.97
N ARG A 18 -0.14 -18.90 -4.45
CA ARG A 18 -0.12 -20.36 -4.25
C ARG A 18 -0.07 -20.72 -2.77
N ARG A 19 0.71 -19.99 -1.98
CA ARG A 19 0.76 -20.13 -0.52
C ARG A 19 -0.56 -19.76 0.14
N ALA A 20 -1.16 -18.64 -0.28
CA ALA A 20 -2.46 -18.21 0.24
C ALA A 20 -3.55 -19.27 -0.03
N ARG A 21 -3.59 -19.84 -1.24
CA ARG A 21 -4.51 -20.94 -1.61
C ARG A 21 -4.24 -22.22 -0.83
N ALA A 22 -2.97 -22.56 -0.57
CA ALA A 22 -2.63 -23.71 0.28
C ALA A 22 -3.07 -23.52 1.74
N SER A 23 -3.12 -22.27 2.22
CA SER A 23 -3.58 -21.92 3.57
C SER A 23 -5.10 -21.71 3.70
N SER A 24 -5.86 -21.75 2.59
CA SER A 24 -7.29 -21.39 2.56
C SER A 24 -8.24 -22.41 3.19
N SER A 25 -7.74 -23.40 3.95
CA SER A 25 -8.57 -24.20 4.86
C SER A 25 -8.95 -23.44 6.13
N ARG A 26 -8.44 -22.22 6.34
CA ARG A 26 -8.78 -21.33 7.45
C ARG A 26 -9.18 -19.94 6.91
N PRO A 27 -10.28 -19.32 7.40
CA PRO A 27 -10.64 -17.97 6.96
C PRO A 27 -9.53 -16.98 7.32
N PRO A 28 -9.14 -16.10 6.38
CA PRO A 28 -8.08 -15.13 6.62
C PRO A 28 -8.53 -14.06 7.63
N PRO A 29 -7.66 -13.63 8.56
CA PRO A 29 -7.90 -12.43 9.37
C PRO A 29 -7.99 -11.19 8.46
N ALA A 30 -8.68 -10.14 8.93
CA ALA A 30 -8.92 -8.90 8.17
C ALA A 30 -7.64 -8.23 7.61
N ASP A 31 -6.47 -8.54 8.18
CA ASP A 31 -5.15 -8.01 7.82
C ASP A 31 -4.36 -8.90 6.83
N ALA A 32 -4.95 -10.02 6.37
CA ALA A 32 -4.29 -11.03 5.56
C ALA A 32 -3.59 -10.54 4.28
N PRO A 33 -4.14 -9.61 3.45
CA PRO A 33 -3.49 -9.28 2.17
C PRO A 33 -2.11 -8.65 2.34
N ALA A 34 -1.87 -7.92 3.43
CA ALA A 34 -0.56 -7.35 3.75
C ALA A 34 0.43 -8.43 4.24
N LEU A 35 -0.05 -9.40 5.02
CA LEU A 35 0.78 -10.45 5.60
C LEU A 35 1.26 -11.49 4.57
N VAL A 36 0.48 -11.72 3.51
CA VAL A 36 0.86 -12.64 2.42
C VAL A 36 2.20 -12.25 1.79
N PHE A 37 2.44 -10.96 1.58
CA PHE A 37 3.69 -10.46 0.99
C PHE A 37 4.78 -10.17 2.04
N ALA A 38 4.41 -10.06 3.33
CA ALA A 38 5.35 -9.87 4.42
C ALA A 38 6.19 -11.09 4.76
N THR A 39 5.79 -12.27 4.30
CA THR A 39 6.58 -13.49 4.44
C THR A 39 7.83 -13.40 3.56
N PRO A 40 9.05 -13.59 4.11
CA PRO A 40 10.27 -13.59 3.31
C PRO A 40 10.18 -14.58 2.16
N SER A 41 10.34 -14.08 0.93
CA SER A 41 10.41 -14.89 -0.29
C SER A 41 11.78 -14.76 -0.94
N LYS A 42 12.12 -15.70 -1.82
CA LYS A 42 13.37 -15.64 -2.60
C LYS A 42 13.44 -14.33 -3.40
N ALA A 43 12.32 -13.89 -3.96
CA ALA A 43 12.22 -12.62 -4.68
C ALA A 43 12.45 -11.40 -3.79
N THR A 44 11.90 -11.38 -2.56
CA THR A 44 12.15 -10.28 -1.61
C THR A 44 13.65 -10.16 -1.28
N THR A 45 14.30 -11.30 -1.04
CA THR A 45 15.73 -11.35 -0.72
C THR A 45 16.58 -10.91 -1.91
N LEU A 46 16.22 -11.35 -3.11
CA LEU A 46 16.86 -10.93 -4.35
C LEU A 46 16.75 -9.41 -4.53
N PHE A 47 15.58 -8.81 -4.33
CA PHE A 47 15.42 -7.36 -4.46
C PHE A 47 16.18 -6.57 -3.40
N HIS A 48 16.26 -7.07 -2.16
CA HIS A 48 17.15 -6.47 -1.16
C HIS A 48 18.61 -6.53 -1.60
N GLY A 49 19.09 -7.69 -2.05
CA GLY A 49 20.46 -7.84 -2.55
C GLY A 49 20.76 -6.94 -3.74
N LEU A 50 19.88 -6.90 -4.75
CA LEU A 50 20.02 -6.02 -5.91
C LEU A 50 20.07 -4.55 -5.50
N CYS A 51 19.22 -4.12 -4.56
CA CYS A 51 19.22 -2.74 -4.07
C CYS A 51 20.55 -2.38 -3.39
N THR A 52 21.11 -3.28 -2.57
CA THR A 52 22.39 -3.03 -1.88
C THR A 52 23.59 -3.06 -2.82
N HIS A 53 23.60 -3.97 -3.81
CA HIS A 53 24.76 -4.18 -4.69
C HIS A 53 24.80 -3.26 -5.92
N PHE A 54 23.66 -2.68 -6.32
CA PHE A 54 23.68 -1.71 -7.41
C PHE A 54 24.33 -0.39 -6.99
N ASP A 55 24.99 0.22 -7.95
CA ASP A 55 25.49 1.59 -7.89
C ASP A 55 24.32 2.60 -7.92
N THR A 56 24.63 3.88 -7.77
CA THR A 56 23.62 4.96 -7.71
C THR A 56 22.73 5.00 -8.96
N GLU A 57 23.29 4.78 -10.15
CA GLU A 57 22.55 4.80 -11.41
C GLU A 57 21.71 3.53 -11.59
N GLY A 58 22.29 2.36 -11.32
CA GLY A 58 21.58 1.08 -11.35
C GLY A 58 20.39 1.05 -10.39
N ARG A 59 20.56 1.56 -9.16
CA ARG A 59 19.49 1.70 -8.17
C ARG A 59 18.38 2.61 -8.67
N TYR A 60 18.70 3.74 -9.29
CA TYR A 60 17.70 4.64 -9.85
C TYR A 60 16.83 3.94 -10.90
N PHE A 61 17.44 3.24 -11.86
CA PHE A 61 16.68 2.48 -12.87
C PHE A 61 15.87 1.33 -12.27
N PHE A 62 16.40 0.65 -11.25
CA PHE A 62 15.70 -0.43 -10.55
C PHE A 62 14.47 0.08 -9.79
N LEU A 63 14.62 1.13 -8.96
CA LEU A 63 13.52 1.74 -8.22
C LEU A 63 12.49 2.37 -9.16
N SER A 64 12.95 2.98 -10.26
CA SER A 64 12.09 3.52 -11.31
C SER A 64 11.27 2.41 -11.99
N ALA A 65 11.87 1.25 -12.26
CA ALA A 65 11.18 0.10 -12.81
C ALA A 65 10.09 -0.45 -11.87
N MET A 66 10.33 -0.46 -10.56
CA MET A 66 9.35 -0.86 -9.56
C MET A 66 8.20 0.16 -9.48
N ALA A 67 8.52 1.45 -9.43
CA ALA A 67 7.52 2.50 -9.35
C ALA A 67 6.62 2.54 -10.62
N ASN A 68 7.08 2.03 -11.77
CA ASN A 68 6.26 1.91 -12.99
C ASN A 68 5.10 0.91 -12.86
N GLN A 69 5.16 0.05 -11.85
CA GLN A 69 4.11 -0.93 -11.55
C GLN A 69 3.06 -0.38 -10.58
N LEU A 70 3.27 0.82 -10.03
CA LEU A 70 2.31 1.52 -9.18
C LEU A 70 1.26 2.21 -10.03
N ARG A 71 0.19 1.48 -10.40
CA ARG A 71 -0.83 1.95 -11.35
C ARG A 71 -2.19 2.11 -10.65
N TYR A 72 -3.13 1.25 -10.99
CA TYR A 72 -4.45 1.12 -10.36
C TYR A 72 -4.43 -0.04 -9.34
N PRO A 73 -5.47 -0.23 -8.53
CA PRO A 73 -5.57 -1.37 -7.62
C PRO A 73 -5.46 -2.70 -8.39
N ASN A 74 -4.35 -3.41 -8.18
CA ASN A 74 -4.08 -4.74 -8.70
C ASN A 74 -2.99 -5.42 -7.85
N SER A 75 -2.77 -6.73 -8.03
CA SER A 75 -1.81 -7.51 -7.26
C SER A 75 -0.36 -7.03 -7.44
N HIS A 76 0.01 -6.58 -8.65
CA HIS A 76 1.35 -6.03 -8.92
C HIS A 76 1.57 -4.72 -8.16
N THR A 77 0.64 -3.78 -8.25
CA THR A 77 0.68 -2.51 -7.51
C THR A 77 0.84 -2.78 -6.02
N HIS A 78 0.07 -3.73 -5.47
CA HIS A 78 0.16 -4.09 -4.05
C HIS A 78 1.55 -4.64 -3.69
N PHE A 79 2.05 -5.59 -4.48
CA PHE A 79 3.36 -6.20 -4.26
C PHE A 79 4.51 -5.18 -4.37
N PHE A 80 4.55 -4.37 -5.43
CA PHE A 80 5.61 -3.39 -5.62
C PHE A 80 5.52 -2.23 -4.62
N SER A 81 4.31 -1.81 -4.22
CA SER A 81 4.12 -0.87 -3.12
C SER A 81 4.72 -1.43 -1.83
N PHE A 82 4.35 -2.67 -1.47
CA PHE A 82 4.89 -3.34 -0.28
C PHE A 82 6.43 -3.47 -0.35
N MET A 83 6.97 -3.84 -1.50
CA MET A 83 8.42 -4.01 -1.68
C MET A 83 9.18 -2.69 -1.50
N LEU A 84 8.68 -1.58 -2.07
CA LEU A 84 9.30 -0.26 -1.89
C LEU A 84 9.30 0.16 -0.42
N LEU A 85 8.19 -0.07 0.29
CA LEU A 85 8.09 0.19 1.73
C LEU A 85 9.06 -0.68 2.54
N GLN A 86 9.20 -1.96 2.19
CA GLN A 86 10.16 -2.87 2.83
C GLN A 86 11.62 -2.47 2.59
N LEU A 87 11.97 -2.08 1.36
CA LEU A 87 13.30 -1.57 1.02
C LEU A 87 13.61 -0.29 1.81
N PHE A 88 12.64 0.61 1.93
CA PHE A 88 12.75 1.81 2.76
C PHE A 88 12.95 1.47 4.24
N ALA A 89 12.17 0.53 4.77
CA ALA A 89 12.21 0.14 6.18
C ALA A 89 13.53 -0.51 6.59
N LYS A 90 14.07 -1.38 5.73
CA LYS A 90 15.25 -2.22 6.01
C LYS A 90 16.56 -1.58 5.55
N ALA A 91 16.52 -0.40 4.94
CA ALA A 91 17.74 0.29 4.57
C ALA A 91 18.56 0.66 5.81
N GLU A 92 19.85 0.31 5.79
CA GLU A 92 20.84 0.68 6.81
C GLU A 92 21.38 2.10 6.58
N SER A 93 21.40 2.53 5.31
CA SER A 93 21.85 3.85 4.88
C SER A 93 20.70 4.67 4.32
N ASP A 94 20.76 5.95 4.61
CA ASP A 94 19.89 7.03 4.15
C ASP A 94 19.84 7.21 2.62
N VAL A 95 20.83 6.69 1.89
CA VAL A 95 20.89 6.79 0.42
C VAL A 95 19.70 6.13 -0.27
N VAL A 96 19.28 4.94 0.19
CA VAL A 96 18.16 4.20 -0.43
C VAL A 96 16.81 4.88 -0.17
N PRO A 97 16.47 5.26 1.08
CA PRO A 97 15.31 6.10 1.38
C PRO A 97 15.25 7.39 0.56
N GLU A 98 16.37 8.09 0.41
CA GLU A 98 16.47 9.31 -0.41
C GLU A 98 16.12 9.03 -1.87
N GLN A 99 16.74 8.00 -2.45
CA GLN A 99 16.51 7.62 -3.85
C GLN A 99 15.06 7.16 -4.10
N ILE A 100 14.47 6.38 -3.19
CA ILE A 100 13.05 5.99 -3.27
C ILE A 100 12.18 7.24 -3.25
N THR A 101 12.41 8.13 -2.29
CA THR A 101 11.64 9.38 -2.15
C THR A 101 11.76 10.25 -3.41
N ARG A 102 12.98 10.40 -3.94
CA ARG A 102 13.24 11.14 -5.18
C ARG A 102 12.49 10.57 -6.38
N VAL A 103 12.56 9.25 -6.60
CA VAL A 103 11.85 8.59 -7.72
C VAL A 103 10.34 8.79 -7.63
N LEU A 104 9.77 8.73 -6.42
CA LEU A 104 8.35 8.98 -6.21
C LEU A 104 8.00 10.46 -6.46
N ILE A 105 8.77 11.39 -5.91
CA ILE A 105 8.56 12.84 -6.08
C ILE A 105 8.68 13.26 -7.54
N GLU A 106 9.69 12.78 -8.28
CA GLU A 106 9.87 13.07 -9.71
C GLU A 106 8.60 12.77 -10.52
N ARG A 107 7.82 11.75 -10.12
CA ARG A 107 6.55 11.37 -10.79
C ARG A 107 5.33 12.11 -10.26
N LEU A 108 5.44 12.68 -9.07
CA LEU A 108 4.38 13.47 -8.44
C LEU A 108 4.45 14.95 -8.80
N ILE A 109 5.61 15.47 -9.20
CA ILE A 109 5.75 16.87 -9.64
C ILE A 109 5.35 17.09 -11.12
N VAL A 110 5.34 16.03 -11.94
CA VAL A 110 4.99 16.11 -13.37
C VAL A 110 3.48 16.31 -13.57
N HIS A 111 3.07 16.78 -14.74
CA HIS A 111 1.66 17.04 -15.08
C HIS A 111 0.73 15.84 -14.80
N ARG A 112 -0.43 16.17 -14.23
CA ARG A 112 -1.54 15.26 -13.89
C ARG A 112 -2.11 14.56 -15.13
N PRO A 113 -2.74 13.38 -15.00
CA PRO A 113 -3.13 12.68 -13.77
C PRO A 113 -2.04 11.77 -13.17
N HIS A 114 -1.97 11.70 -11.84
CA HIS A 114 -1.05 10.79 -11.13
C HIS A 114 -1.67 9.39 -10.96
N PRO A 115 -0.87 8.31 -11.04
CA PRO A 115 -1.35 6.96 -10.76
C PRO A 115 -1.82 6.79 -9.31
N TYR A 116 -2.92 6.05 -9.11
CA TYR A 116 -3.49 5.80 -7.77
C TYR A 116 -2.49 5.13 -6.83
N GLY A 117 -1.86 4.04 -7.29
CA GLY A 117 -0.89 3.27 -6.49
C GLY A 117 0.30 4.11 -6.06
N LEU A 118 0.76 5.03 -6.90
CA LEU A 118 1.85 5.94 -6.59
C LEU A 118 1.51 6.84 -5.41
N LEU A 119 0.30 7.40 -5.39
CA LEU A 119 -0.18 8.26 -4.31
C LEU A 119 -0.34 7.47 -3.00
N ILE A 120 -0.91 6.27 -3.06
CA ILE A 120 -1.08 5.42 -1.87
C ILE A 120 0.27 5.05 -1.25
N THR A 121 1.23 4.57 -2.05
CA THR A 121 2.57 4.22 -1.54
C THR A 121 3.26 5.44 -0.93
N PHE A 122 3.15 6.61 -1.57
CA PHE A 122 3.76 7.84 -1.06
C PHE A 122 3.11 8.31 0.25
N ILE A 123 1.79 8.22 0.38
CA ILE A 123 1.09 8.58 1.63
C ILE A 123 1.46 7.61 2.75
N GLU A 124 1.55 6.32 2.46
CA GLU A 124 1.97 5.31 3.43
C GLU A 124 3.37 5.61 4.00
N LEU A 125 4.31 6.04 3.13
CA LEU A 125 5.64 6.48 3.55
C LEU A 125 5.61 7.68 4.51
N LEU A 126 4.73 8.65 4.25
CA LEU A 126 4.63 9.88 5.05
C LEU A 126 3.87 9.69 6.36
N ARG A 127 2.90 8.78 6.40
CA ARG A 127 2.03 8.59 7.58
C ARG A 127 2.61 7.64 8.61
N ASN A 128 3.40 6.66 8.20
CA ASN A 128 3.90 5.65 9.13
C ASN A 128 5.11 6.18 9.93
N PRO A 129 4.98 6.36 11.27
CA PRO A 129 6.06 6.88 12.10
C PRO A 129 7.29 5.96 12.14
N ALA A 130 7.15 4.67 11.80
CA ALA A 130 8.28 3.75 11.69
C ALA A 130 9.28 4.18 10.59
N TYR A 131 8.82 4.95 9.61
CA TYR A 131 9.63 5.52 8.53
C TYR A 131 10.13 6.94 8.83
N ALA A 132 9.77 7.51 10.00
CA ALA A 132 10.16 8.85 10.42
C ALA A 132 11.64 8.99 10.81
N ARG A 133 12.45 7.91 10.74
CA ARG A 133 13.91 8.01 10.76
C ARG A 133 14.45 8.94 9.66
N TRP A 134 13.73 9.01 8.54
CA TRP A 134 14.02 9.92 7.44
C TRP A 134 13.20 11.20 7.59
N ASP A 135 13.84 12.38 7.65
CA ASP A 135 13.14 13.68 7.72
C ASP A 135 12.52 14.09 6.37
N HIS A 136 11.54 13.30 5.91
CA HIS A 136 10.71 13.61 4.75
C HIS A 136 9.85 14.87 4.96
N ARG A 137 9.66 15.31 6.22
CA ARG A 137 8.88 16.51 6.53
C ARG A 137 9.60 17.78 6.08
N ALA A 138 10.92 17.80 6.05
CA ALA A 138 11.69 18.88 5.43
C ALA A 138 11.36 19.02 3.93
N LEU A 139 11.26 17.90 3.19
CA LEU A 139 10.95 17.90 1.76
C LEU A 139 9.51 18.35 1.46
N VAL A 140 8.53 17.90 2.25
CA VAL A 140 7.11 18.30 2.08
C VAL A 140 6.89 19.76 2.47
N LYS A 141 7.61 20.28 3.48
CA LYS A 141 7.57 21.70 3.84
C LYS A 141 8.17 22.60 2.76
N LEU A 142 9.13 22.09 1.99
CA LEU A 142 9.83 22.84 0.95
C LEU A 142 9.01 23.03 -0.33
N SER A 143 8.07 22.11 -0.63
CA SER A 143 7.22 22.21 -1.82
C SER A 143 5.73 22.36 -1.47
N PRO A 144 5.14 23.56 -1.64
CA PRO A 144 3.72 23.77 -1.39
C PRO A 144 2.82 22.93 -2.30
N ASP A 145 3.31 22.52 -3.48
CA ASP A 145 2.55 21.68 -4.40
C ASP A 145 2.46 20.22 -3.94
N ILE A 146 3.55 19.67 -3.39
CA ILE A 146 3.54 18.33 -2.78
C ILE A 146 2.61 18.33 -1.56
N ALA A 147 2.66 19.38 -0.73
CA ALA A 147 1.75 19.51 0.42
C ALA A 147 0.27 19.59 0.00
N ARG A 148 -0.05 20.31 -1.09
CA ARG A 148 -1.41 20.37 -1.64
C ARG A 148 -1.87 19.01 -2.19
N LEU A 149 -1.00 18.29 -2.90
CA LEU A 149 -1.29 16.93 -3.38
C LEU A 149 -1.60 15.99 -2.22
N PHE A 150 -0.77 16.02 -1.18
CA PHE A 150 -0.98 15.23 0.04
C PHE A 150 -2.34 15.53 0.67
N ASN A 151 -2.63 16.80 0.96
CA ASN A 151 -3.91 17.24 1.54
C ASN A 151 -5.11 16.88 0.64
N SER A 152 -4.96 16.94 -0.68
CA SER A 152 -6.03 16.59 -1.63
C SER A 152 -6.34 15.11 -1.62
N VAL A 153 -5.30 14.25 -1.53
CA VAL A 153 -5.49 12.81 -1.54
C VAL A 153 -5.97 12.31 -0.18
N GLU A 154 -5.47 12.86 0.93
CA GLU A 154 -6.00 12.54 2.26
C GLU A 154 -7.50 12.83 2.37
N LYS A 155 -7.94 13.99 1.87
CA LYS A 155 -9.37 14.34 1.81
C LYS A 155 -10.15 13.38 0.91
N SER A 156 -9.58 12.99 -0.23
CA SER A 156 -10.23 12.06 -1.17
C SER A 156 -10.38 10.65 -0.58
N ILE A 157 -9.33 10.11 0.04
CA ILE A 157 -9.36 8.80 0.71
C ILE A 157 -10.32 8.82 1.89
N THR A 158 -10.27 9.84 2.74
CA THR A 158 -11.18 9.97 3.89
C THR A 158 -12.63 10.11 3.45
N ALA A 159 -12.90 10.88 2.39
CA ALA A 159 -14.23 10.98 1.81
C ALA A 159 -14.72 9.68 1.16
N SER A 160 -13.82 8.90 0.55
CA SER A 160 -14.12 7.55 0.06
C SER A 160 -14.42 6.58 1.20
N MET A 161 -13.62 6.59 2.26
CA MET A 161 -13.79 5.74 3.45
C MET A 161 -15.10 6.06 4.16
N ASN A 162 -15.41 7.34 4.36
CA ASN A 162 -16.68 7.78 4.96
C ASN A 162 -17.89 7.39 4.10
N ARG A 163 -17.77 7.33 2.77
CA ARG A 163 -18.84 6.81 1.89
C ARG A 163 -19.03 5.31 2.03
N THR A 164 -17.96 4.53 2.20
CA THR A 164 -18.06 3.09 2.47
C THR A 164 -18.72 2.81 3.83
N VAL A 165 -18.48 3.65 4.83
CA VAL A 165 -19.12 3.56 6.16
C VAL A 165 -20.58 4.06 6.12
N ALA A 166 -20.88 5.10 5.33
CA ALA A 166 -22.24 5.65 5.20
C ALA A 166 -23.18 4.77 4.35
N ASN A 167 -22.65 3.98 3.41
CA ASN A 167 -23.43 3.10 2.54
C ASN A 167 -23.56 1.66 3.07
N GLY A 168 -23.70 1.49 4.38
CA GLY A 168 -23.79 0.18 5.04
C GLY A 168 -24.74 -0.82 4.34
N LEU A 169 -24.19 -1.93 3.87
CA LEU A 169 -24.92 -3.18 3.68
C LEU A 169 -25.29 -3.70 5.09
N PRO A 170 -26.53 -4.19 5.33
CA PRO A 170 -27.08 -4.28 6.67
C PRO A 170 -26.29 -5.21 7.56
N THR A 171 -25.91 -4.70 8.73
CA THR A 171 -25.43 -5.46 9.87
C THR A 171 -26.51 -6.46 10.26
N ALA A 172 -26.40 -7.70 9.80
CA ALA A 172 -27.06 -8.81 10.46
C ALA A 172 -26.46 -8.91 11.87
N LEU A 173 -27.34 -9.03 12.87
CA LEU A 173 -27.10 -9.20 14.31
C LEU A 173 -27.11 -7.92 15.16
N ASP A 174 -28.30 -7.33 15.32
CA ASP A 174 -28.67 -6.66 16.58
C ASP A 174 -29.54 -7.62 17.41
N PRO A 175 -29.09 -8.07 18.60
CA PRO A 175 -29.91 -8.81 19.55
C PRO A 175 -30.48 -7.85 20.58
N ALA A 176 -31.40 -6.96 20.22
CA ALA A 176 -32.13 -6.13 21.20
C ALA A 176 -33.34 -5.40 20.61
N SER A 177 -34.36 -6.14 20.18
CA SER A 177 -35.72 -5.58 20.09
C SER A 177 -36.75 -6.70 20.19
N ASN A 178 -36.95 -7.19 21.42
CA ASN A 178 -38.19 -7.85 21.75
C ASN A 178 -38.53 -7.58 23.22
N ALA A 179 -39.13 -6.41 23.46
CA ALA A 179 -39.82 -6.10 24.70
C ALA A 179 -41.01 -5.20 24.37
N GLY A 180 -42.20 -5.80 24.36
CA GLY A 180 -43.45 -5.12 24.66
C GLY A 180 -44.32 -4.68 23.48
N ALA A 181 -45.21 -5.57 23.02
CA ALA A 181 -46.58 -5.21 22.63
C ALA A 181 -47.40 -6.49 22.41
N GLY A 182 -48.16 -6.91 23.43
CA GLY A 182 -49.10 -8.01 23.35
C GLY A 182 -50.12 -7.93 24.47
N LEU A 183 -51.10 -7.02 24.33
CA LEU A 183 -52.32 -6.99 25.13
C LEU A 183 -53.52 -6.63 24.23
N ALA A 184 -54.56 -7.47 24.37
CA ALA A 184 -55.94 -7.41 23.84
C ALA A 184 -56.07 -7.54 22.30
N GLU A 185 -56.92 -8.40 21.73
CA GLU A 185 -58.36 -8.61 21.99
C GLU A 185 -58.80 -9.90 21.25
N THR A 186 -59.54 -10.86 21.81
CA THR A 186 -61.02 -11.06 21.67
C THR A 186 -61.33 -12.47 22.23
N ALA A 187 -62.17 -12.67 23.25
CA ALA A 187 -63.63 -12.77 23.21
C ALA A 187 -64.19 -13.93 22.33
N ALA A 188 -64.38 -15.10 22.96
CA ALA A 188 -65.54 -16.02 22.88
C ALA A 188 -65.17 -17.40 23.46
#